data_AF-A0A4R0JWZ0-F1
#
_entry.id   AF-A0A4R0JWZ0-F1
#
_cell.length_a   1.000
_cell.length_b   1.000
_cell.length_c   1.000
_cell.angle_alpha   90.00
_cell.angle_beta   90.00
_cell.angle_gamma   90.00
#
_symmetry.space_group_name_H-M   'P 1'
#
loop_
_entity.id
_entity.type
_entity.pdbx_description
1 polymer ?
#
loop_
_entity_poly.entity_id
_entity_poly.type
_entity_poly.pdbx_seq_one_letter_code
_entity_poly.pdbx_strand_id
1 'polypeptide(L)' 'MSSGDFLEGLEREVDADLAMVEAGAPAADTPPSEWLVDPEEVEVEQTEYTSLLGAIKALETDRTDPGEAPTGLDDTVRGQ' A
#
# COMPACT_ATOMS: atom_id res chain seq x y z
N MET A 1 19.07 -5.73 6.88
CA MET A 1 17.76 -5.06 6.77
C MET A 1 16.72 -6.11 7.10
N SER A 2 15.80 -5.79 8.01
CA SER A 2 14.62 -6.61 8.27
C SER A 2 13.65 -6.49 7.09
N SER A 3 12.75 -7.46 6.91
CA SER A 3 11.62 -7.29 5.99
C SER A 3 10.77 -6.08 6.34
N GLY A 4 10.75 -5.67 7.62
CA GLY A 4 10.09 -4.42 8.03
C GLY A 4 10.73 -3.16 7.50
N ASP A 5 12.04 -3.03 7.70
CA ASP A 5 12.80 -1.88 7.21
C ASP A 5 12.71 -1.78 5.67
N PHE A 6 12.58 -2.92 5.00
CA PHE A 6 12.35 -2.99 3.56
C PHE A 6 10.95 -2.50 3.18
N LEU A 7 9.89 -2.99 3.84
CA LEU A 7 8.51 -2.58 3.53
C LEU A 7 8.28 -1.09 3.81
N GLU A 8 8.81 -0.56 4.93
CA GLU A 8 8.74 0.87 5.24
C GLU A 8 9.54 1.71 4.22
N GLY A 9 10.66 1.17 3.73
CA GLY A 9 11.42 1.78 2.64
C GLY A 9 10.62 1.85 1.34
N LEU A 10 10.01 0.73 0.97
CA LEU A 10 9.20 0.60 -0.24
C LEU A 10 7.93 1.45 -0.16
N GLU A 11 7.27 1.54 0.99
CA GLU A 11 6.12 2.43 1.20
C GLU A 11 6.50 3.87 0.87
N ARG A 12 7.64 4.35 1.40
CA ARG A 12 8.12 5.72 1.13
C ARG A 12 8.47 5.97 -0.34
N GLU A 13 8.99 4.96 -1.04
CA GLU A 13 9.27 5.06 -2.47
C GLU A 13 7.97 5.15 -3.28
N VAL A 14 6.99 4.29 -2.98
CA VAL A 14 5.68 4.30 -3.65
C VAL A 14 4.90 5.59 -3.39
N ASP A 15 4.94 6.12 -2.17
CA ASP A 15 4.33 7.42 -1.86
C ASP A 15 4.99 8.58 -2.64
N ALA A 16 6.31 8.54 -2.83
CA ALA A 16 7.03 9.54 -3.62
C ALA A 16 6.66 9.46 -5.11
N ASP A 17 6.59 8.24 -5.66
CA ASP A 17 6.20 8.03 -7.05
C ASP A 17 4.75 8.45 -7.29
N LEU A 18 3.82 8.11 -6.38
CA LEU A 18 2.43 8.54 -6.44
C LEU A 18 2.30 10.07 -6.48
N ALA A 19 3.05 10.78 -5.63
CA ALA A 19 3.07 12.24 -5.62
C ALA A 19 3.63 12.84 -6.92
N MET A 20 4.59 12.17 -7.56
CA MET A 20 5.11 12.59 -8.86
C MET A 20 4.08 12.41 -9.98
N VAL A 21 3.35 11.29 -9.98
CA VAL A 21 2.27 11.03 -10.95
C VAL A 21 1.15 12.05 -10.80
N GLU A 22 0.72 12.33 -9.56
CA GLU A 22 -0.29 13.35 -9.27
C GLU A 22 0.13 14.75 -9.76
N ALA A 23 1.41 15.10 -9.57
CA ALA A 23 1.96 16.37 -10.04
C ALA A 23 2.09 16.45 -11.58
N GLY A 24 2.16 15.30 -12.26
CA GLY A 24 2.23 15.19 -13.71
C GLY A 24 0.88 15.35 -14.41
N ALA A 25 -0.23 15.22 -13.69
CA ALA A 25 -1.56 15.38 -14.24
C ALA A 25 -1.75 16.80 -14.81
N PRO A 26 -2.19 16.95 -16.08
CA PRO A 26 -2.50 18.26 -16.61
C PRO A 26 -3.70 18.87 -15.86
N ALA A 27 -3.73 20.20 -15.74
CA ALA A 27 -4.89 20.88 -15.19
C ALA A 27 -6.12 20.67 -16.09
N ALA A 28 -7.32 20.64 -15.48
CA ALA A 28 -8.56 20.33 -16.19
C ALA A 28 -8.88 21.26 -17.37
N ASP A 29 -8.32 22.47 -17.39
CA ASP A 29 -8.47 23.49 -18.43
C ASP A 29 -7.31 23.52 -19.43
N THR A 30 -6.27 22.70 -19.25
CA THR A 30 -5.13 22.63 -20.17
C THR A 30 -5.56 21.94 -21.47
N PRO A 31 -5.34 22.54 -22.65
CA PRO A 31 -5.74 21.93 -23.91
C PRO A 31 -4.89 20.68 -24.20
N PRO A 32 -5.45 19.65 -24.87
CA PRO A 32 -4.72 18.41 -25.14
C PRO A 32 -3.39 18.57 -25.90
N SER A 33 -3.26 19.61 -26.72
CA SER A 33 -2.02 19.94 -27.42
C SER A 33 -0.87 20.38 -26.50
N GLU A 34 -1.17 20.72 -25.26
CA GLU A 34 -0.22 21.18 -24.24
C GLU A 34 0.01 20.14 -23.13
N TRP A 35 -0.66 18.98 -23.19
CA TRP A 35 -0.44 17.90 -22.25
C TRP A 35 0.98 17.34 -22.40
N LEU A 36 1.68 17.22 -21.27
CA LEU A 36 2.99 16.57 -21.19
C LEU A 36 2.88 15.05 -21.02
N VAL A 37 1.77 14.60 -20.42
CA VAL A 37 1.44 13.19 -20.15
C VAL A 37 -0.05 13.01 -20.46
N ASP A 38 -0.43 11.82 -20.94
CA ASP A 38 -1.82 11.47 -21.14
C ASP A 38 -2.53 11.31 -19.78
N PRO A 39 -3.66 11.99 -19.53
CA PRO A 39 -4.46 11.78 -18.32
C PRO A 39 -4.84 10.31 -18.07
N GLU A 40 -5.08 9.52 -19.12
CA GLU A 40 -5.40 8.09 -18.97
C GLU A 40 -4.20 7.31 -18.40
N GLU A 41 -2.99 7.61 -18.86
CA GLU A 41 -1.76 7.00 -18.32
C GLU A 41 -1.57 7.36 -16.84
N VAL A 42 -1.83 8.64 -16.48
CA VAL A 42 -1.76 9.12 -15.10
C VAL A 42 -2.78 8.42 -14.18
N GLU A 43 -3.99 8.14 -14.67
CA GLU A 43 -5.01 7.39 -13.91
C GLU A 43 -4.63 5.92 -13.71
N VAL A 44 -4.07 5.28 -14.75
CA VAL A 44 -3.59 3.89 -14.67
C VAL A 44 -2.45 3.78 -13.66
N GLU A 45 -1.42 4.63 -13.75
CA GLU A 45 -0.29 4.60 -12.82
C GLU A 45 -0.72 4.88 -11.38
N GLN A 46 -1.60 5.85 -11.12
CA GLN A 46 -2.16 6.10 -9.78
C GLN A 46 -2.89 4.86 -9.23
N THR A 47 -3.66 4.17 -10.07
CA THR A 47 -4.37 2.95 -9.68
C THR A 47 -3.38 1.85 -9.29
N GLU A 48 -2.31 1.67 -10.07
CA GLU A 48 -1.28 0.67 -9.82
C GLU A 48 -0.52 0.95 -8.52
N TYR A 49 -0.04 2.18 -8.32
CA TYR A 49 0.65 2.58 -7.09
C TYR A 49 -0.26 2.49 -5.86
N THR A 50 -1.53 2.89 -5.97
CA THR A 50 -2.50 2.75 -4.88
C THR A 50 -2.73 1.28 -4.51
N SER A 51 -2.85 0.40 -5.52
CA SER A 51 -2.97 -1.04 -5.30
C SER A 51 -1.72 -1.61 -4.62
N LEU A 52 -0.53 -1.20 -5.06
CA LEU A 52 0.74 -1.64 -4.47
C LEU A 52 0.89 -1.15 -3.02
N LEU A 53 0.56 0.10 -2.74
CA LEU A 53 0.56 0.67 -1.39
C LEU A 53 -0.38 -0.10 -0.45
N GLY A 54 -1.57 -0.46 -0.95
CA GLY A 54 -2.50 -1.32 -0.21
C GLY A 54 -1.91 -2.69 0.11
N ALA A 55 -1.21 -3.32 -0.84
CA ALA A 55 -0.56 -4.61 -0.62
C ALA A 55 0.59 -4.52 0.39
N ILE A 56 1.39 -3.45 0.36
CA ILE A 56 2.46 -3.21 1.34
C ILE A 56 1.87 -3.11 2.74
N LYS A 57 0.85 -2.28 2.93
CA LYS A 57 0.16 -2.09 4.22
C LYS A 57 -0.45 -3.38 4.77
N ALA A 58 -0.99 -4.22 3.88
CA ALA A 58 -1.50 -5.54 4.27
C ALA A 58 -0.37 -6.45 4.80
N LEU A 59 0.77 -6.52 4.11
CA LEU A 59 1.92 -7.31 4.54
C LEU A 59 2.54 -6.81 5.85
N GLU A 60 2.55 -5.50 6.07
CA GLU A 60 2.99 -4.94 7.35
C GLU A 60 2.06 -5.32 8.49
N THR A 61 0.75 -5.27 8.26
CA THR A 61 -0.27 -5.67 9.24
C THR A 61 -0.17 -7.15 9.59
N ASP A 62 -0.06 -8.03 8.60
CA ASP A 62 0.11 -9.49 8.81
C ASP A 62 1.36 -9.82 9.63
N ARG A 63 2.41 -9.00 9.53
CA ARG A 63 3.64 -9.16 10.31
C ARG A 63 3.50 -8.65 11.75
N THR A 64 2.67 -7.64 11.96
CA THR A 64 2.42 -7.05 13.28
C THR A 64 1.38 -7.82 14.08
N ASP A 65 0.50 -8.59 13.42
CA ASP A 65 -0.39 -9.54 14.10
C ASP A 65 0.44 -10.72 14.65
N PRO A 66 0.70 -10.77 15.97
CA PRO A 66 1.32 -11.92 16.59
C PRO A 66 0.18 -12.93 16.75
N GLY A 67 -0.14 -13.62 15.65
CA GLY A 67 -1.38 -14.39 15.51
C GLY A 67 -1.82 -15.02 16.82
N GLU A 68 -3.08 -14.75 17.19
CA GLU A 68 -3.85 -15.40 18.24
C GLU A 68 -3.08 -16.57 18.85
N ALA A 69 -2.35 -16.30 19.94
CA ALA A 69 -1.70 -17.36 20.70
C ALA A 69 -2.78 -18.43 20.89
N PRO A 70 -2.54 -19.71 20.52
CA PRO A 70 -3.51 -20.75 20.81
C PRO A 70 -3.69 -20.72 22.32
N THR A 71 -4.76 -20.07 22.77
CA THR A 71 -5.10 -20.01 24.18
C THR A 71 -5.36 -21.46 24.51
N GLY A 72 -4.43 -22.00 25.32
CA GLY A 72 -4.40 -23.40 25.67
C GLY A 72 -5.81 -23.84 25.99
N LEU A 73 -6.28 -24.81 25.22
CA LEU A 73 -7.47 -25.58 25.51
C LEU A 73 -7.08 -26.57 26.63
N ASP A 74 -6.65 -26.02 27.76
CA ASP A 74 -6.31 -26.74 28.97
C ASP A 74 -7.08 -26.10 30.13
N ASP A 75 -7.75 -26.97 30.90
CA ASP A 75 -8.52 -26.69 32.11
C ASP A 75 -9.92 -26.09 31.94
N THR A 76 -10.87 -26.88 31.43
CA THR A 76 -12.17 -27.09 32.11
C THR A 76 -12.83 -28.39 31.64
N VAL A 77 -12.52 -29.51 32.32
CA VAL A 77 -13.54 -30.48 32.72
C VAL A 77 -13.26 -30.86 34.17
N ARG A 78 -13.83 -30.05 35.07
CA ARG A 78 -14.19 -30.48 36.42
C ARG A 78 -15.40 -31.42 36.28
N GLY A 79 -15.29 -32.61 36.85
CA GLY A 79 -16.44 -33.40 37.30
C GLY A 79 -16.61 -34.74 36.58
N GLN A 80 -15.99 -35.78 37.14
CA GLN A 80 -16.63 -37.04 37.53
C GLN A 80 -15.92 -37.56 38.79
#